data_AF-A0A1F3J683-F1
#
_entry.id   AF-A0A1F3J683-F1
#
_cell.length_a   1.000
_cell.length_b   1.000
_cell.length_c   1.000
_cell.angle_alpha   90.00
_cell.angle_beta   90.00
_cell.angle_gamma   90.00
#
_symmetry.space_group_name_H-M   'P 1'
#
loop_
_entity.id
_entity.type
_entity.pdbx_description
1 polymer ?
#
loop_
_entity_poly.entity_id
_entity_poly.type
_entity_poly.pdbx_seq_one_letter_code
_entity_poly.pdbx_strand_id
1 'polypeptide(L)'
;MKFQIKNLRRKLFGFLSFSTALFVFQACYGAPQDESTDVLFHGTIVSDSTDFPVPGIKVNVNSDQYALTDSTGTFSFYVPAASQYHLILTDADTLTDGHYLDKDTVLSDISTSGITIRIDPK
;
A
#
# COMPACT_ATOMS: atom_id res chain seq x y z
N MET A 1 20.50 47.54 -28.88
CA MET A 1 19.92 46.58 -27.91
C MET A 1 21.00 46.14 -26.90
N LYS A 2 21.25 46.89 -25.81
CA LYS A 2 22.45 46.69 -24.96
C LYS A 2 22.17 46.41 -23.48
N PHE A 3 20.92 46.12 -23.10
CA PHE A 3 20.51 46.08 -21.68
C PHE A 3 20.13 44.69 -21.12
N GLN A 4 20.20 43.61 -21.89
CA GLN A 4 19.70 42.30 -21.44
C GLN A 4 20.80 41.34 -20.92
N ILE A 5 22.06 41.54 -21.29
CA ILE A 5 23.15 40.58 -20.97
C ILE A 5 23.54 40.62 -19.49
N LYS A 6 23.60 41.80 -18.87
CA LYS A 6 23.94 41.93 -17.43
C LYS A 6 22.87 41.31 -16.52
N ASN A 7 21.60 41.53 -16.84
CA ASN A 7 20.48 40.93 -16.11
C ASN A 7 20.37 39.43 -16.33
N LEU A 8 20.62 38.95 -17.56
CA LEU A 8 20.63 37.51 -17.85
C LEU A 8 21.76 36.80 -17.08
N ARG A 9 22.97 37.37 -17.05
CA ARG A 9 24.08 36.82 -16.25
C ARG A 9 23.73 36.77 -14.78
N ARG A 10 23.16 37.84 -14.21
CA ARG A 10 22.74 37.86 -12.79
C ARG A 10 21.70 36.78 -12.47
N LYS A 11 20.71 36.59 -13.35
CA LYS A 11 19.71 35.53 -13.20
C LYS A 11 20.32 34.13 -13.33
N LEU A 12 21.22 33.93 -14.29
CA LEU A 12 21.90 32.65 -14.50
C LEU A 12 22.77 32.27 -13.30
N PHE A 13 23.57 33.20 -12.77
CA PHE A 13 24.37 32.97 -11.56
C PHE A 13 23.49 32.71 -10.33
N GLY A 14 22.37 33.44 -10.19
CA GLY A 14 21.41 33.20 -9.11
C GLY A 14 20.80 31.80 -9.17
N PHE A 15 20.38 31.37 -10.37
CA PHE A 15 19.82 30.03 -10.58
C PHE A 15 20.87 28.94 -10.33
N LEU A 16 22.08 29.11 -10.87
CA LEU A 16 23.16 28.15 -10.70
C LEU A 16 23.54 27.99 -9.22
N SER A 17 23.62 29.11 -8.48
CA SER A 17 23.93 29.10 -7.04
C SER A 17 22.84 28.42 -6.21
N PHE A 18 21.57 28.65 -6.57
CA PHE A 18 20.43 27.99 -5.93
C PHE A 18 20.42 26.48 -6.22
N SER A 19 20.66 26.07 -7.48
CA SER A 19 20.78 24.65 -7.84
C SER A 19 21.91 23.97 -7.07
N THR A 20 23.09 24.59 -6.97
CA THR A 20 24.19 24.03 -6.18
C THR A 20 23.84 23.84 -4.71
N ALA A 21 23.07 24.76 -4.11
CA ALA A 21 22.61 24.61 -2.74
C ALA A 21 21.70 23.39 -2.57
N LEU A 22 20.76 23.16 -3.50
CA LEU A 22 19.89 21.98 -3.49
C LEU A 22 20.67 20.66 -3.61
N PHE A 23 21.70 20.61 -4.47
CA PHE A 23 22.57 19.43 -4.57
C PHE A 23 23.37 19.18 -3.29
N VAL A 24 23.84 20.22 -2.60
CA VAL A 24 24.51 20.08 -1.29
C VAL A 24 23.55 19.54 -0.25
N PHE A 25 22.30 19.98 -0.22
CA PHE A 25 21.30 19.39 0.68
C PHE A 25 21.10 17.90 0.42
N GLN A 26 21.00 17.48 -0.85
CA GLN A 26 20.92 16.05 -1.18
C GLN A 26 22.20 15.29 -0.86
N ALA A 27 23.38 15.90 -0.98
CA ALA A 27 24.66 15.26 -0.66
C ALA A 27 24.89 15.11 0.86
N CYS A 28 24.40 16.08 1.66
CA CYS A 28 24.57 16.08 3.11
C CYS A 28 23.47 15.33 3.86
N TYR A 29 22.23 15.36 3.36
CA TYR A 29 21.08 14.71 4.00
C TYR A 29 20.62 13.45 3.28
N GLY A 30 21.11 13.19 2.08
CA GLY A 30 20.66 12.08 1.25
C GLY A 30 19.25 12.31 0.68
N ALA A 31 18.82 11.38 -0.17
CA ALA A 31 17.39 11.16 -0.35
C ALA A 31 16.86 10.45 0.90
N PRO A 32 15.62 10.74 1.35
CA PRO A 32 14.99 9.97 2.41
C PRO A 32 15.05 8.50 2.02
N GLN A 33 15.63 7.68 2.91
CA GLN A 33 15.70 6.24 2.72
C GLN A 33 14.33 5.66 3.07
N ASP A 34 13.90 4.67 2.29
CA ASP A 34 12.77 3.82 2.69
C ASP A 34 13.30 2.82 3.72
N GLU A 35 13.07 3.13 5.00
CA GLU A 35 13.51 2.30 6.13
C GLU A 35 12.56 1.11 6.35
N SER A 36 11.43 1.05 5.64
CA SER A 36 10.48 -0.07 5.70
C SER A 36 10.81 -1.10 4.64
N THR A 37 11.00 -2.35 5.07
CA THR A 37 10.96 -3.48 4.14
C THR A 37 9.50 -3.82 3.88
N ASP A 38 9.05 -3.73 2.64
CA ASP A 38 7.72 -4.17 2.26
C ASP A 38 7.70 -5.67 1.96
N VAL A 39 6.63 -6.35 2.39
CA VAL A 39 6.36 -7.76 2.13
C VAL A 39 5.06 -7.91 1.34
N LEU A 40 5.04 -8.87 0.42
CA LEU A 40 3.84 -9.18 -0.34
C LEU A 40 2.86 -9.96 0.54
N PHE A 41 1.73 -9.34 0.86
CA PHE A 41 0.62 -9.98 1.54
C PHE A 41 -0.40 -10.44 0.49
N HIS A 42 -0.55 -11.75 0.32
CA HIS A 42 -1.44 -12.32 -0.69
C HIS A 42 -2.14 -13.57 -0.18
N GLY A 43 -3.35 -13.81 -0.70
CA GLY A 43 -4.16 -14.92 -0.25
C GLY A 43 -5.53 -14.99 -0.91
N THR A 44 -6.34 -15.93 -0.43
CA THR A 44 -7.70 -16.19 -0.90
C THR A 44 -8.68 -16.19 0.26
N ILE A 45 -9.81 -15.52 0.10
CA ILE A 45 -10.94 -15.56 1.03
C ILE A 45 -11.94 -16.60 0.55
N VAL A 46 -12.32 -17.51 1.44
CA VAL A 46 -13.33 -18.55 1.16
C VAL A 46 -14.44 -18.51 2.20
N SER A 47 -15.66 -18.88 1.80
CA SER A 47 -16.79 -18.98 2.71
C SER A 47 -16.66 -20.21 3.61
N ASP A 48 -16.89 -20.06 4.92
CA ASP A 48 -16.86 -21.16 5.88
C ASP A 48 -17.98 -22.20 5.63
N SER A 49 -19.11 -21.76 5.06
CA SER A 49 -20.27 -22.65 4.82
C SER A 49 -20.22 -23.41 3.51
N THR A 50 -19.58 -22.84 2.47
CA THR A 50 -19.61 -23.41 1.11
C THR A 50 -18.24 -23.82 0.59
N ASP A 51 -17.15 -23.47 1.29
CA ASP A 51 -15.76 -23.60 0.84
C ASP A 51 -15.47 -22.96 -0.54
N PHE A 52 -16.38 -22.10 -1.04
CA PHE A 52 -16.17 -21.39 -2.30
C PHE A 52 -15.47 -20.04 -2.09
N PRO A 53 -14.68 -19.58 -3.07
CA PRO A 53 -14.05 -18.26 -3.00
C PRO A 53 -15.07 -17.12 -2.99
N VAL A 54 -14.78 -16.08 -2.22
CA VAL A 54 -15.70 -14.96 -2.01
C VAL A 54 -15.14 -13.68 -2.65
N PRO A 55 -15.74 -13.19 -3.75
CA PRO A 55 -15.37 -11.92 -4.35
C PRO A 55 -15.90 -10.73 -3.53
N GLY A 56 -15.32 -9.54 -3.74
CA GLY A 56 -15.83 -8.28 -3.20
C GLY A 56 -15.57 -8.03 -1.70
N ILE A 57 -14.83 -8.89 -1.01
CA ILE A 57 -14.45 -8.70 0.38
C ILE A 57 -13.32 -7.67 0.47
N LYS A 58 -13.51 -6.67 1.31
CA LYS A 58 -12.48 -5.68 1.63
C LYS A 58 -11.54 -6.26 2.67
N VAL A 59 -10.28 -6.41 2.26
CA VAL A 59 -9.18 -6.91 3.08
C VAL A 59 -8.30 -5.74 3.49
N ASN A 60 -8.23 -5.45 4.78
CA ASN A 60 -7.42 -4.37 5.34
C ASN A 60 -6.37 -4.94 6.31
N VAL A 61 -5.13 -4.46 6.22
CA VAL A 61 -4.01 -4.89 7.08
C VAL A 61 -3.36 -3.68 7.75
N ASN A 62 -3.36 -3.66 9.10
CA ASN A 62 -2.64 -2.72 9.98
C ASN A 62 -2.83 -1.20 9.75
N SER A 63 -3.43 -0.76 8.63
CA SER A 63 -3.37 0.59 8.09
C SER A 63 -4.61 0.90 7.24
N ASP A 64 -4.73 2.12 6.71
CA ASP A 64 -5.84 2.48 5.81
C ASP A 64 -5.77 1.80 4.43
N GLN A 65 -4.69 1.07 4.12
CA GLN A 65 -4.58 0.34 2.85
C GLN A 65 -5.49 -0.88 2.84
N TYR A 66 -6.21 -1.06 1.74
CA TYR A 66 -7.06 -2.22 1.53
C TYR A 66 -6.99 -2.70 0.09
N ALA A 67 -7.32 -3.97 -0.10
CA ALA A 67 -7.64 -4.55 -1.39
C ALA A 67 -9.03 -5.18 -1.37
N LEU A 68 -9.71 -5.19 -2.50
CA LEU A 68 -10.93 -5.98 -2.67
C LEU A 68 -10.54 -7.34 -3.26
N THR A 69 -11.20 -8.40 -2.83
CA THR A 69 -11.04 -9.71 -3.46
C THR A 69 -11.62 -9.70 -4.87
N ASP A 70 -10.90 -10.33 -5.80
CA ASP A 70 -11.33 -10.48 -7.19
C ASP A 70 -12.39 -11.59 -7.36
N SER A 71 -12.78 -11.89 -8.61
CA SER A 71 -13.76 -12.94 -8.94
C SER A 71 -13.36 -14.35 -8.50
N THR A 72 -12.09 -14.56 -8.17
CA THR A 72 -11.55 -15.83 -7.64
C THR A 72 -11.38 -15.80 -6.13
N GLY A 73 -11.86 -14.75 -5.44
CA GLY A 73 -11.69 -14.54 -4.01
C GLY A 73 -10.27 -14.16 -3.61
N THR A 74 -9.41 -13.82 -4.57
CA THR A 74 -7.98 -13.58 -4.32
C THR A 74 -7.71 -12.10 -4.06
N PHE A 75 -6.76 -11.81 -3.18
CA PHE A 75 -6.24 -10.46 -2.92
C PHE A 75 -4.71 -10.46 -2.89
N SER A 76 -4.10 -9.33 -3.23
CA SER A 76 -2.66 -9.13 -3.03
C SER A 76 -2.31 -7.64 -2.92
N PHE A 77 -1.43 -7.30 -1.99
CA PHE A 77 -0.85 -5.96 -1.86
C PHE A 77 0.41 -6.00 -0.99
N TYR A 78 1.25 -4.97 -1.10
CA TYR A 78 2.45 -4.83 -0.27
C TYR A 78 2.11 -4.14 1.05
N VAL A 79 2.66 -4.65 2.15
CA VAL A 79 2.53 -4.07 3.48
C VAL A 79 3.90 -3.99 4.16
N PRO A 80 4.11 -3.03 5.09
CA PRO A 80 5.36 -2.98 5.86
C PRO A 80 5.57 -4.26 6.67
N ALA A 81 6.80 -4.77 6.68
CA ALA A 81 7.18 -5.93 7.48
C ALA A 81 6.91 -5.67 8.97
N ALA A 82 6.08 -6.53 9.57
CA ALA A 82 5.72 -6.50 10.98
C ALA A 82 5.79 -7.90 11.57
N SER A 83 5.91 -7.99 12.90
CA SER A 83 5.81 -9.25 13.64
C SER A 83 4.38 -9.78 13.71
N GLN A 84 3.39 -8.91 13.52
CA GLN A 84 1.97 -9.22 13.54
C GLN A 84 1.21 -8.34 12.54
N TYR A 85 0.22 -8.95 11.91
CA TYR A 85 -0.69 -8.32 10.97
C TYR A 85 -2.11 -8.46 11.48
N HIS A 86 -2.72 -7.34 11.82
CA HIS A 86 -4.12 -7.21 12.16
C HIS A 86 -4.92 -7.09 10.88
N LEU A 87 -5.72 -8.13 10.60
CA LEU A 87 -6.50 -8.26 9.40
C LEU A 87 -7.97 -8.01 9.70
N ILE A 88 -8.55 -7.06 8.98
CA ILE A 88 -9.98 -6.76 9.05
C ILE A 88 -10.59 -7.08 7.70
N LEU A 89 -11.58 -7.97 7.72
CA LEU A 89 -12.39 -8.35 6.57
C LEU A 89 -13.76 -7.73 6.73
N THR A 90 -14.18 -6.98 5.71
CA THR A 90 -15.50 -6.35 5.65
C THR A 90 -16.16 -6.70 4.34
N ASP A 91 -17.43 -7.09 4.40
CA ASP A 91 -18.27 -7.22 3.21
C ASP A 91 -18.51 -5.82 2.64
N ALA A 92 -17.89 -5.50 1.52
CA ALA A 92 -17.94 -4.17 0.89
C ALA A 92 -18.45 -4.23 -0.55
N ASP A 93 -18.96 -5.37 -0.99
CA ASP A 93 -19.43 -5.53 -2.35
C ASP A 93 -20.73 -4.77 -2.55
N THR A 94 -20.81 -3.97 -3.61
CA THR A 94 -21.99 -3.15 -3.91
C THR A 94 -23.12 -3.94 -4.59
N LEU A 95 -22.86 -5.19 -5.01
CA LEU A 95 -23.83 -6.06 -5.70
C LEU A 95 -24.54 -7.05 -4.75
N THR A 96 -23.85 -7.49 -3.70
CA THR A 96 -24.28 -8.54 -2.75
C THR A 96 -23.85 -8.18 -1.33
N ASP A 97 -24.04 -6.91 -0.95
CA ASP A 97 -23.74 -6.43 0.39
C ASP A 97 -24.60 -7.17 1.43
N GLY A 98 -23.98 -7.65 2.50
CA GLY A 98 -24.67 -8.18 3.67
C GLY A 98 -24.81 -9.70 3.73
N HIS A 99 -24.04 -10.45 2.95
CA HIS A 99 -24.01 -11.91 3.02
C HIS A 99 -22.98 -12.47 4.00
N TYR A 100 -21.97 -11.67 4.37
CA TYR A 100 -20.89 -12.12 5.25
C TYR A 100 -20.77 -11.24 6.50
N LEU A 101 -20.35 -11.86 7.60
CA LEU A 101 -20.02 -11.19 8.85
C LEU A 101 -18.62 -10.58 8.76
N ASP A 102 -18.46 -9.39 9.34
CA ASP A 102 -17.15 -8.79 9.49
C ASP A 102 -16.27 -9.69 10.37
N LYS A 103 -15.02 -9.85 9.97
CA LYS A 103 -14.07 -10.72 10.65
C LYS A 103 -12.79 -9.99 10.97
N ASP A 104 -12.32 -10.19 12.19
CA ASP A 104 -11.08 -9.65 12.71
C ASP A 104 -10.15 -10.83 13.04
N THR A 105 -8.90 -10.79 12.58
CA THR A 105 -7.92 -11.84 12.82
C THR A 105 -6.51 -11.27 12.89
N VAL A 106 -5.68 -11.82 13.78
CA VAL A 106 -4.26 -11.46 13.87
C VAL A 106 -3.40 -12.61 13.34
N LEU A 107 -2.47 -12.29 12.44
CA LEU A 107 -1.52 -13.23 11.85
C LEU A 107 -0.10 -12.86 12.28
N SER A 108 0.65 -13.81 12.82
CA SER A 108 2.04 -13.61 13.26
C SER A 108 3.08 -13.93 12.19
N ASP A 109 2.66 -14.53 11.06
CA ASP A 109 3.56 -14.90 9.97
C ASP A 109 2.81 -14.85 8.62
N ILE A 110 3.51 -14.44 7.57
CA ILE A 110 2.99 -14.40 6.18
C ILE A 110 3.76 -15.46 5.39
N SER A 111 3.07 -16.54 5.04
CA SER A 111 3.65 -17.56 4.17
C SER A 111 3.89 -17.02 2.76
N THR A 112 5.04 -17.34 2.17
CA THR A 112 5.35 -17.00 0.77
C THR A 112 4.40 -17.66 -0.22
N SER A 113 3.77 -18.78 0.15
CA SER A 113 2.78 -19.49 -0.66
C SER A 113 1.39 -18.86 -0.64
N GLY A 114 1.17 -17.82 0.17
CA GLY A 114 -0.13 -17.17 0.35
C GLY A 114 -0.95 -17.80 1.46
N ILE A 115 -1.97 -17.08 1.92
CA ILE A 115 -2.83 -17.49 3.02
C ILE A 115 -4.27 -17.75 2.56
N THR A 116 -4.94 -18.70 3.17
CA THR A 116 -6.37 -18.92 2.98
C THR A 116 -7.11 -18.56 4.25
N ILE A 117 -8.06 -17.63 4.16
CA ILE A 117 -8.85 -17.17 5.31
C ILE A 117 -10.31 -17.48 5.06
N ARG A 118 -10.97 -18.03 6.09
CA ARG A 118 -12.39 -18.34 6.05
C ARG A 118 -13.21 -17.18 6.58
N ILE A 119 -14.30 -16.83 5.92
CA ILE A 119 -15.27 -15.83 6.37
C ILE A 119 -16.63 -16.47 6.61
N ASP A 120 -17.28 -16.05 7.70
CA ASP A 120 -18.56 -16.62 8.12
C ASP A 120 -19.72 -15.92 7.39
N PRO A 121 -20.68 -16.67 6.82
CA PRO A 121 -21.90 -16.06 6.30
C PRO A 121 -22.76 -15.48 7.43
N LYS A 122 -23.56 -14.48 7.11
CA LYS A 122 -24.61 -13.92 7.98
C LYS A 122 -25.82 -14.84 8.09
#